data_AF-A0A2T6DI73-F1
#
_entry.id   AF-A0A2T6DI73-F1
#
_cell.length_a   1.000
_cell.length_b   1.000
_cell.length_c   1.000
_cell.angle_alpha   90.00
_cell.angle_beta   90.00
_cell.angle_gamma   90.00
#
_symmetry.space_group_name_H-M   'P 1'
#
loop_
_entity.id
_entity.type
_entity.pdbx_description
1 polymer ?
#
loop_
_entity_poly.entity_id
_entity_poly.type
_entity_poly.pdbx_seq_one_letter_code
_entity_poly.pdbx_strand_id
1 'polypeptide(L)'
;MKTYVITRPNAWGSAEELQAAAAVSARVGNEEMPDQVRWIRSYVTQHGNGRLGTVCVYQATSPEAVREHARRVGMPAETVTEVADLVIVRPDPTT
;
A
#
# COMPACT_ATOMS: atom_id res chain seq x y z
N MET A 1 4.05 -16.05 -2.33
CA MET A 1 3.49 -14.84 -1.68
C MET A 1 1.97 -14.87 -1.77
N LYS A 2 1.28 -14.29 -0.79
CA LYS A 2 -0.15 -14.02 -0.80
C LYS A 2 -0.40 -12.54 -1.10
N THR A 3 -1.61 -12.21 -1.54
CA THR A 3 -2.01 -10.82 -1.83
C THR A 3 -2.72 -10.24 -0.61
N TYR A 4 -2.39 -9.01 -0.27
CA TYR A 4 -2.98 -8.28 0.85
C TYR A 4 -3.49 -6.92 0.38
N VAL A 5 -4.63 -6.51 0.95
CA VAL A 5 -5.13 -5.14 0.85
C VAL A 5 -4.85 -4.42 2.16
N ILE A 6 -4.26 -3.21 2.05
CA ILE A 6 -4.01 -2.31 3.18
C ILE A 6 -4.78 -1.03 2.98
N THR A 7 -5.62 -0.67 3.95
CA THR A 7 -6.35 0.60 3.95
C THR A 7 -5.74 1.56 4.95
N ARG A 8 -5.45 2.77 4.49
CA ARG A 8 -4.86 3.86 5.28
C ARG A 8 -5.74 5.09 5.15
N PRO A 9 -6.77 5.24 5.99
CA PRO A 9 -7.67 6.38 5.90
C PRO A 9 -6.94 7.64 6.39
N ASN A 10 -7.09 8.75 5.65
CA ASN A 10 -6.59 10.07 6.07
C ASN A 10 -5.07 10.15 6.38
N ALA A 11 -4.22 9.31 5.82
CA ALA A 11 -2.82 9.27 6.26
C ALA A 11 -1.95 10.45 5.81
N TRP A 12 -2.33 11.16 4.73
CA TRP A 12 -1.47 12.20 4.12
C TRP A 12 -2.20 13.54 4.00
N GLY A 13 -1.47 14.63 4.20
CA GLY A 13 -1.94 16.01 4.03
C GLY A 13 -1.85 16.50 2.58
N SER A 14 -0.97 15.92 1.74
CA SER A 14 -0.83 16.30 0.34
C SER A 14 -0.41 15.13 -0.57
N ALA A 15 -0.47 15.34 -1.88
CA ALA A 15 -0.01 14.36 -2.86
C ALA A 15 1.51 14.17 -2.82
N GLU A 16 2.27 15.24 -2.54
CA GLU A 16 3.72 15.21 -2.41
C GLU A 16 4.16 14.36 -1.21
N GLU A 17 3.47 14.48 -0.07
CA GLU A 17 3.73 13.64 1.11
C GLU A 17 3.50 12.15 0.80
N LEU A 18 2.40 11.84 0.09
CA LEU A 18 2.12 10.48 -0.36
C LEU A 18 3.20 9.98 -1.34
N GLN A 19 3.63 10.81 -2.28
CA GLN A 19 4.67 10.44 -3.25
C GLN A 19 6.03 10.19 -2.56
N ALA A 20 6.38 10.99 -1.55
CA ALA A 20 7.59 10.77 -0.75
C ALA A 20 7.52 9.43 0.00
N ALA A 21 6.39 9.13 0.66
CA ALA A 21 6.17 7.84 1.31
C ALA A 21 6.24 6.67 0.32
N ALA A 22 5.69 6.84 -0.90
CA ALA A 22 5.75 5.84 -1.96
C ALA A 22 7.18 5.56 -2.42
N ALA A 23 8.02 6.59 -2.57
CA ALA A 23 9.42 6.43 -2.93
C ALA A 23 10.21 5.68 -1.86
N VAL A 24 10.04 6.03 -0.58
CA VAL A 24 10.66 5.30 0.54
C VAL A 24 10.19 3.85 0.57
N SER A 25 8.89 3.63 0.39
CA SER A 25 8.31 2.29 0.35
C SER A 25 8.82 1.42 -0.79
N ALA A 26 9.00 1.99 -1.98
CA ALA A 26 9.57 1.27 -3.11
C ALA A 26 11.02 0.88 -2.83
N ARG A 27 11.83 1.80 -2.29
CA ARG A 27 13.21 1.52 -1.88
C ARG A 27 13.27 0.39 -0.84
N VAL A 28 12.53 0.49 0.26
CA VAL A 28 12.50 -0.56 1.30
C VAL A 28 12.05 -1.91 0.74
N GLY A 29 10.98 -1.91 -0.07
CA GLY A 29 10.47 -3.14 -0.68
C GLY A 29 11.46 -3.80 -1.63
N ASN A 30 12.14 -3.01 -2.46
CA ASN A 30 13.05 -3.53 -3.49
C ASN A 30 14.45 -3.86 -2.97
N GLU A 31 14.96 -3.11 -2.00
CA GLU A 31 16.36 -3.22 -1.57
C GLU A 31 16.50 -3.98 -0.25
N GLU A 32 15.55 -3.81 0.69
CA GLU A 32 15.67 -4.36 2.04
C GLU A 32 14.80 -5.60 2.26
N MET A 33 13.70 -5.73 1.52
CA MET A 33 12.72 -6.81 1.66
C MET A 33 12.26 -7.44 0.33
N PRO A 34 13.13 -7.61 -0.70
CA PRO A 34 12.73 -7.99 -2.06
C PRO A 34 11.97 -9.33 -2.13
N ASP A 35 12.35 -10.29 -1.29
CA ASP A 35 11.74 -11.63 -1.28
C ASP A 35 10.55 -11.74 -0.33
N GLN A 36 10.21 -10.67 0.40
CA GLN A 36 9.22 -10.68 1.47
C GLN A 36 7.99 -9.85 1.17
N VAL A 37 8.14 -8.72 0.46
CA VAL A 37 7.05 -7.77 0.24
C VAL A 37 7.22 -7.02 -1.08
N ARG A 38 6.11 -6.79 -1.78
CA ARG A 38 6.08 -6.00 -3.00
C ARG A 38 4.82 -5.16 -3.04
N TRP A 39 4.97 -3.85 -3.20
CA TRP A 39 3.85 -2.96 -3.49
C TRP A 39 3.44 -3.12 -4.96
N ILE A 40 2.20 -3.52 -5.22
CA ILE A 40 1.68 -3.74 -6.58
C ILE A 40 1.05 -2.47 -7.13
N ARG A 41 0.10 -1.87 -6.41
CA ARG A 41 -0.61 -0.64 -6.81
C ARG A 41 -1.37 -0.03 -5.64
N SER A 42 -1.87 1.20 -5.84
CA SER A 42 -2.76 1.87 -4.89
C SER A 42 -3.82 2.71 -5.57
N TYR A 43 -4.99 2.75 -4.95
CA TYR A 43 -6.01 3.75 -5.20
C TYR A 43 -5.86 4.84 -4.15
N VAL A 44 -5.81 6.09 -4.59
CA VAL A 44 -5.78 7.26 -3.70
C VAL A 44 -7.20 7.74 -3.50
N THR A 45 -7.61 7.91 -2.24
CA THR A 45 -8.96 8.36 -1.87
C THR A 45 -8.89 9.76 -1.26
N GLN A 46 -9.88 10.61 -1.53
CA GLN A 46 -10.05 11.87 -0.81
C GLN A 46 -11.02 11.67 0.35
N HIS A 47 -10.74 12.33 1.48
CA HIS A 47 -11.62 12.35 2.63
C HIS A 47 -12.11 13.79 2.88
N GLY A 48 -13.28 13.93 3.52
CA GLY A 48 -13.98 15.21 3.67
C GLY A 48 -13.23 16.31 4.46
N ASN A 49 -12.10 15.97 5.08
CA ASN A 49 -11.18 16.90 5.76
C ASN A 49 -10.03 17.38 4.85
N GLY A 50 -10.06 17.10 3.55
CA GLY A 50 -9.00 17.42 2.61
C GLY A 50 -7.78 16.50 2.66
N ARG A 51 -7.78 15.48 3.53
CA ARG A 51 -6.69 14.50 3.65
C ARG A 51 -6.84 13.40 2.60
N LEU A 52 -5.71 12.87 2.18
CA LEU A 52 -5.67 11.70 1.30
C LEU A 52 -5.67 10.43 2.14
N GLY A 53 -6.30 9.40 1.58
CA GLY A 53 -6.25 8.01 2.02
C GLY A 53 -5.71 7.13 0.90
N THR A 54 -5.39 5.87 1.20
CA THR A 54 -5.08 4.88 0.17
C THR A 54 -5.67 3.52 0.47
N VAL A 55 -5.98 2.81 -0.61
CA VAL A 55 -6.22 1.37 -0.64
C VAL A 55 -5.08 0.77 -1.46
N CYS A 56 -4.14 0.12 -0.79
CA CYS A 56 -2.95 -0.45 -1.42
C CYS A 56 -3.07 -1.96 -1.58
N VAL A 57 -2.58 -2.48 -2.70
CA VAL A 57 -2.43 -3.90 -2.97
C VAL A 57 -0.96 -4.28 -2.86
N TYR A 58 -0.66 -5.27 -2.03
CA TYR A 58 0.68 -5.81 -1.83
C TYR A 58 0.70 -7.31 -2.07
N GLN A 59 1.84 -7.83 -2.51
CA GLN A 59 2.18 -9.24 -2.33
C GLN A 59 3.16 -9.36 -1.17
N ALA A 60 2.97 -10.35 -0.30
CA ALA A 60 3.89 -10.60 0.79
C ALA A 60 3.95 -12.08 1.19
N THR A 61 4.98 -12.48 1.93
CA THR A 61 5.10 -13.83 2.50
C THR A 61 4.11 -14.07 3.63
N SER A 62 3.78 -13.03 4.41
CA SER A 62 2.82 -13.05 5.51
C SER A 62 2.28 -11.63 5.80
N PRO A 63 1.20 -11.47 6.60
CA PRO A 63 0.76 -10.13 7.02
C PRO A 63 1.79 -9.43 7.94
N GLU A 64 2.63 -10.18 8.65
CA GLU A 64 3.76 -9.63 9.43
C GLU A 64 4.81 -8.99 8.54
N ALA A 65 5.13 -9.57 7.38
CA ALA A 65 6.05 -8.97 6.42
C ALA A 65 5.52 -7.61 5.90
N VAL A 66 4.20 -7.48 5.70
CA VAL A 66 3.57 -6.20 5.35
C VAL A 66 3.72 -5.17 6.46
N ARG A 67 3.51 -5.58 7.72
CA ARG A 67 3.64 -4.68 8.88
C ARG A 67 5.08 -4.25 9.11
N GLU A 68 6.03 -5.16 8.98
CA GLU A 68 7.46 -4.85 9.10
C GLU A 68 7.91 -3.88 8.00
N HIS A 69 7.46 -4.09 6.76
CA HIS A 69 7.69 -3.16 5.67
C HIS A 69 7.14 -1.77 5.98
N ALA A 70 5.90 -1.67 6.43
CA ALA A 70 5.29 -0.39 6.78
C ALA A 70 6.03 0.31 7.94
N ARG A 71 6.48 -0.46 8.95
CA ARG A 71 7.29 0.05 10.07
C ARG A 71 8.60 0.65 9.59
N ARG A 72 9.31 0.01 8.65
CA ARG A 72 10.55 0.52 8.06
C ARG A 72 10.34 1.78 7.24
N VAL A 73 9.20 1.89 6.57
CA VAL A 73 8.82 3.09 5.80
C VAL A 73 8.40 4.24 6.70
N GLY A 74 7.95 3.95 7.93
CA GLY A 74 7.37 4.95 8.84
C GLY A 74 5.92 5.29 8.49
N MET A 75 5.17 4.37 7.89
CA MET A 75 3.76 4.55 7.53
C MET A 75 2.84 3.56 8.27
N PRO A 76 1.57 3.91 8.54
CA PRO A 76 0.64 3.02 9.23
C PRO A 76 0.36 1.75 8.41
N ALA A 77 0.02 0.63 9.06
CA ALA A 77 -0.46 -0.59 8.40
C ALA A 77 -1.34 -1.42 9.35
N GLU A 78 -2.33 -0.76 9.95
CA GLU A 78 -3.21 -1.41 10.93
C GLU A 78 -4.19 -2.38 10.29
N THR A 79 -4.71 -2.04 9.11
CA THR A 79 -5.63 -2.90 8.37
C THR A 79 -4.86 -3.67 7.31
N VAL A 80 -4.51 -4.93 7.58
CA VAL A 80 -3.88 -5.83 6.61
C VAL A 80 -4.80 -7.03 6.43
N THR A 81 -5.46 -7.12 5.27
CA THR A 81 -6.43 -8.18 4.97
C THR A 81 -5.90 -9.04 3.84
N GLU A 82 -5.81 -10.36 4.03
CA GLU A 82 -5.50 -11.28 2.94
C GLU A 82 -6.65 -11.31 1.93
N VAL A 83 -6.30 -11.23 0.65
CA VAL A 83 -7.26 -11.29 -0.46
C VAL A 83 -7.55 -12.75 -0.76
N ALA A 84 -8.82 -13.14 -0.65
CA ALA A 84 -9.26 -14.48 -0.97
C ALA A 84 -9.30 -14.76 -2.49
N ASP A 85 -9.74 -13.78 -3.29
CA ASP A 85 -9.84 -13.90 -4.75
C ASP A 85 -9.82 -12.51 -5.44
N LEU A 86 -9.55 -12.48 -6.75
CA LEU A 86 -9.56 -11.28 -7.59
C LEU A 86 -10.53 -11.45 -8.76
N VAL A 87 -11.63 -10.67 -8.74
CA VAL A 87 -12.57 -10.58 -9.85
C VAL A 87 -12.34 -9.26 -10.61
N ILE A 88 -11.91 -9.35 -11.87
CA ILE A 88 -11.74 -8.18 -12.76
C ILE A 88 -12.89 -8.17 -13.77
N VAL A 89 -13.81 -7.22 -13.62
CA VAL A 89 -14.92 -7.00 -14.57
C VAL A 89 -14.46 -6.13 -15.75
N ARG A 90 -13.61 -5.14 -15.50
CA ARG A 90 -13.01 -4.24 -16.49
C ARG A 90 -11.59 -3.85 -16.04
N PRO A 91 -10.66 -3.61 -16.97
CA PRO A 91 -9.33 -3.09 -16.64
C PRO A 91 -9.43 -1.70 -16.00
N ASP A 92 -8.33 -1.29 -15.37
CA ASP A 92 -8.18 0.08 -14.86
C ASP A 92 -8.27 1.08 -16.04
N PRO A 93 -8.84 2.28 -15.84
CA PRO A 93 -8.86 3.31 -16.87
C PRO A 93 -7.44 3.67 -17.32
N THR A 94 -7.23 3.81 -18.62
CA THR A 94 -5.99 4.39 -19.16
C THR A 94 -6.14 5.90 -19.16
N THR A 95 -5.32 6.59 -18.37
CA THR A 95 -5.14 8.05 -18.44
C THR A 95 -4.34 8.45 -19.66
#